data_AF-A0A8E1W296-F1
#
_entry.id   AF-A0A8E1W296-F1
#
_cell.length_a   1.000
_cell.length_b   1.000
_cell.length_c   1.000
_cell.angle_alpha   90.00
_cell.angle_beta   90.00
_cell.angle_gamma   90.00
#
_symmetry.space_group_name_H-M   'P 1'
#
loop_
_entity.id
_entity.type
_entity.pdbx_description
1 polymer ?
#
loop_
_entity_poly.entity_id
_entity_poly.type
_entity_poly.pdbx_seq_one_letter_code
_entity_poly.pdbx_strand_id
1 'polypeptide(L)'
;MGVRAFGRGMVLLAATVVALGGGTAVASGATGKEPTGPVQPNIIAAAIYSAAQPTIAPPGANDWNCKPSAEHPNPVLLSNGTTANAYENWANLSQRLADEGYCVFAGNFGGSPGAFLQTVGPVAGTAGQLATFGDKILQVTGAAKLDVVGHSQGGMNPRYWIKYLGGASKIGKLIGLSPSNYGTNLYGLLTAIQAIPPARDIVGVPCPACNEQSTGSAFLTDLNAGGDTVPGVDYTVIQTRYDDVVTPYTNAFLKPAPNVKNLVLQDVCGLDYTDHLGITYDPIAEREVLNALDPQHAKKPNCVFVPPVIS
;
A
#
# COMPACT_ATOMS: atom_id res chain seq x y z
N MET A 1 -2.99 -63.16 70.07
CA MET A 1 -4.27 -62.47 69.79
C MET A 1 -3.96 -61.11 69.15
N GLY A 2 -4.51 -60.84 67.95
CA GLY A 2 -4.75 -59.51 67.34
C GLY A 2 -3.53 -58.59 67.08
N VAL A 3 -2.89 -58.55 65.90
CA VAL A 3 -3.25 -57.84 64.64
C VAL A 3 -3.51 -56.33 64.81
N ARG A 4 -2.65 -55.47 64.23
CA ARG A 4 -2.96 -54.61 63.05
C ARG A 4 -1.81 -53.66 62.71
N ALA A 5 -1.39 -53.73 61.44
CA ALA A 5 -0.54 -52.78 60.75
C ALA A 5 -1.32 -51.50 60.40
N PHE A 6 -0.62 -50.37 60.32
CA PHE A 6 -0.97 -49.24 59.47
C PHE A 6 0.32 -48.65 58.89
N GLY A 7 0.36 -48.56 57.56
CA GLY A 7 1.39 -47.87 56.81
C GLY A 7 0.85 -46.63 56.11
N ARG A 8 1.73 -46.04 55.29
CA ARG A 8 1.58 -44.91 54.35
C ARG A 8 1.67 -43.51 54.98
N GLY A 9 2.37 -42.54 54.39
CA GLY A 9 2.91 -42.48 53.04
C GLY A 9 4.06 -41.47 52.88
N MET A 10 4.97 -41.82 51.97
CA MET A 10 5.97 -40.93 51.38
C MET A 10 5.31 -40.22 50.20
N VAL A 11 5.30 -38.89 50.25
CA VAL A 11 4.90 -38.03 49.13
C VAL A 11 6.05 -38.01 48.13
N LEU A 12 5.85 -38.65 46.97
CA LEU A 12 6.73 -38.49 45.80
C LEU A 12 6.36 -37.19 45.07
N LEU A 13 7.28 -36.22 45.07
CA LEU A 13 7.24 -35.11 44.11
C LEU A 13 7.53 -35.65 42.71
N ALA A 14 6.50 -35.70 41.86
CA ALA A 14 6.68 -35.90 40.43
C ALA A 14 7.10 -34.55 39.80
N ALA A 15 8.36 -34.44 39.39
CA ALA A 15 8.82 -33.34 38.55
C ALA A 15 8.17 -33.47 37.17
N THR A 16 7.21 -32.60 36.86
CA THR A 16 6.60 -32.52 35.54
C THR A 16 7.54 -31.73 34.63
N VAL A 17 8.18 -32.42 33.68
CA VAL A 17 8.87 -31.77 32.56
C VAL A 17 7.78 -31.21 31.64
N VAL A 18 7.57 -29.89 31.72
CA VAL A 18 6.76 -29.17 30.73
C VAL A 18 7.60 -29.09 29.45
N ALA A 19 7.32 -29.98 28.51
CA ALA A 19 7.86 -29.86 27.16
C ALA A 19 7.31 -28.57 26.53
N LEU A 20 8.22 -27.64 26.21
CA LEU A 20 7.93 -26.47 25.40
C LEU A 20 7.47 -26.93 24.01
N GLY A 21 6.16 -27.00 23.80
CA GLY A 21 5.56 -27.07 22.48
C GLY A 21 5.72 -25.72 21.78
N GLY A 22 6.87 -25.50 21.16
CA GLY A 22 7.06 -24.45 20.17
C GLY A 22 6.17 -24.71 18.97
N GLY A 23 4.93 -24.19 19.00
CA GLY A 23 4.05 -24.18 17.86
C GLY A 23 4.60 -23.21 16.82
N THR A 24 5.44 -23.70 15.91
CA THR A 24 5.68 -23.03 14.63
C THR A 24 4.36 -23.06 13.88
N ALA A 25 3.66 -21.92 13.85
CA ALA A 25 2.58 -21.69 12.90
C ALA A 25 3.20 -21.81 11.50
N VAL A 26 2.99 -22.96 10.87
CA VAL A 26 3.26 -23.13 9.45
C VAL A 26 2.37 -22.12 8.75
N ALA A 27 2.98 -21.12 8.12
CA ALA A 27 2.28 -20.21 7.22
C ALA A 27 1.52 -21.07 6.21
N SER A 28 0.20 -21.07 6.29
CA SER A 28 -0.64 -21.58 5.22
C SER A 28 -0.29 -20.75 3.99
N GLY A 29 0.52 -21.31 3.10
CA GLY A 29 0.78 -20.72 1.80
C GLY A 29 -0.58 -20.53 1.14
N ALA A 30 -1.04 -19.28 1.05
CA ALA A 30 -2.26 -18.95 0.33
C ALA A 30 -2.07 -19.46 -1.10
N THR A 31 -2.80 -20.51 -1.45
CA THR A 31 -2.85 -21.07 -2.81
C THR A 31 -4.15 -20.62 -3.44
N GLY A 32 -4.10 -20.26 -4.73
CA GLY A 32 -5.27 -19.82 -5.47
C GLY A 32 -5.61 -18.34 -5.33
N LYS A 33 -6.80 -18.00 -5.82
CA LYS A 33 -7.32 -16.64 -5.88
C LYS A 33 -8.03 -16.29 -4.58
N GLU A 34 -7.62 -15.19 -3.96
CA GLU A 34 -8.31 -14.68 -2.77
C GLU A 34 -9.72 -14.15 -3.11
N PRO A 35 -10.68 -14.19 -2.17
CA PRO A 35 -11.96 -13.53 -2.34
C PRO A 35 -11.80 -12.01 -2.56
N THR A 36 -12.50 -11.48 -3.55
CA THR A 36 -12.48 -10.04 -3.87
C THR A 36 -13.86 -9.42 -3.76
N GLY A 37 -13.93 -8.13 -3.45
CA GLY A 37 -15.18 -7.35 -3.56
C GLY A 37 -15.41 -6.82 -4.99
N PRO A 38 -16.57 -6.17 -5.25
CA PRO A 38 -16.88 -5.58 -6.55
C PRO A 38 -16.11 -4.28 -6.80
N VAL A 39 -16.07 -3.85 -8.07
CA VAL A 39 -15.57 -2.50 -8.42
C VAL A 39 -16.43 -1.43 -7.76
N GLN A 40 -15.79 -0.35 -7.31
CA GLN A 40 -16.46 0.78 -6.66
C GLN A 40 -16.28 2.08 -7.47
N PRO A 41 -17.28 2.98 -7.45
CA PRO A 41 -17.23 4.20 -8.25
C PRO A 41 -16.30 5.28 -7.67
N ASN A 42 -16.00 5.22 -6.37
CA ASN A 42 -15.07 6.12 -5.70
C ASN A 42 -14.60 5.53 -4.37
N ILE A 43 -13.60 6.18 -3.78
CA ILE A 43 -12.99 5.79 -2.51
C ILE A 43 -13.97 5.79 -1.32
N ILE A 44 -14.95 6.70 -1.27
CA ILE A 44 -15.94 6.75 -0.18
C ILE A 44 -16.84 5.50 -0.21
N ALA A 45 -17.34 5.14 -1.39
CA ALA A 45 -18.15 3.92 -1.56
C ALA A 45 -17.33 2.67 -1.19
N ALA A 46 -16.05 2.63 -1.57
CA ALA A 46 -15.15 1.53 -1.22
C ALA A 46 -14.82 1.46 0.27
N ALA A 47 -14.64 2.60 0.94
CA ALA A 47 -14.47 2.68 2.38
C ALA A 47 -15.70 2.13 3.12
N ILE A 48 -16.90 2.56 2.74
CA ILE A 48 -18.16 2.08 3.34
C ILE A 48 -18.31 0.56 3.16
N TYR A 49 -17.98 0.04 1.98
CA TYR A 49 -18.02 -1.40 1.73
C TYR A 49 -17.02 -2.17 2.60
N SER A 50 -15.75 -1.74 2.61
CA SER A 50 -14.69 -2.40 3.37
C SER A 50 -14.82 -2.23 4.88
N ALA A 51 -15.62 -1.29 5.38
CA ALA A 51 -15.95 -1.21 6.81
C ALA A 51 -16.59 -2.50 7.36
N ALA A 52 -17.38 -3.20 6.52
CA ALA A 52 -17.96 -4.50 6.88
C ALA A 52 -17.03 -5.69 6.61
N GLN A 53 -16.02 -5.52 5.74
CA GLN A 53 -15.07 -6.57 5.37
C GLN A 53 -13.64 -5.99 5.25
N PRO A 54 -12.97 -5.64 6.36
CA PRO A 54 -11.71 -4.88 6.34
C PRO A 54 -10.54 -5.56 5.63
N THR A 55 -10.64 -6.87 5.43
CA THR A 55 -9.59 -7.70 4.82
C THR A 55 -9.94 -8.20 3.43
N ILE A 56 -11.05 -7.74 2.83
CA ILE A 56 -11.40 -8.16 1.47
C ILE A 56 -10.35 -7.61 0.48
N ALA A 57 -9.97 -8.40 -0.53
CA ALA A 57 -9.05 -7.94 -1.55
C ALA A 57 -9.78 -7.09 -2.61
N PRO A 58 -9.12 -6.09 -3.23
CA PRO A 58 -9.69 -5.37 -4.35
C PRO A 58 -9.93 -6.31 -5.55
N PRO A 59 -10.94 -6.02 -6.39
CA PRO A 59 -11.20 -6.77 -7.62
C PRO A 59 -9.94 -6.87 -8.50
N GLY A 60 -9.72 -8.04 -9.10
CA GLY A 60 -8.56 -8.29 -9.96
C GLY A 60 -7.23 -8.59 -9.23
N ALA A 61 -7.14 -8.39 -7.92
CA ALA A 61 -5.91 -8.64 -7.16
C ALA A 61 -5.84 -10.04 -6.53
N ASN A 62 -4.62 -10.41 -6.11
CA ASN A 62 -4.31 -11.55 -5.25
C ASN A 62 -4.72 -12.91 -5.82
N ASP A 63 -4.57 -13.08 -7.15
CA ASP A 63 -4.47 -14.41 -7.74
C ASP A 63 -3.04 -14.93 -7.61
N TRP A 64 -2.79 -15.73 -6.57
CA TRP A 64 -1.47 -16.30 -6.30
C TRP A 64 -1.01 -17.34 -7.34
N ASN A 65 -1.89 -17.75 -8.26
CA ASN A 65 -1.54 -18.57 -9.41
C ASN A 65 -1.15 -17.76 -10.65
N CYS A 66 -1.32 -16.42 -10.62
CA CYS A 66 -1.02 -15.57 -11.76
C CYS A 66 0.45 -15.66 -12.18
N LYS A 67 0.69 -15.74 -13.49
CA LYS A 67 2.03 -15.76 -14.09
C LYS A 67 2.19 -14.55 -15.01
N PRO A 68 3.12 -13.62 -14.70
CA PRO A 68 3.39 -12.48 -15.56
C PRO A 68 3.69 -12.92 -16.99
N SER A 69 3.13 -12.20 -17.96
CA SER A 69 3.30 -12.50 -19.38
C SER A 69 4.62 -11.93 -19.91
N ALA A 70 4.98 -12.24 -21.15
CA ALA A 70 6.13 -11.60 -21.80
C ALA A 70 5.88 -10.09 -22.07
N GLU A 71 4.61 -9.70 -22.25
CA GLU A 71 4.20 -8.31 -22.45
C GLU A 71 4.24 -7.51 -21.14
N HIS A 72 3.88 -8.16 -20.02
CA HIS A 72 3.89 -7.59 -18.69
C HIS A 72 4.69 -8.49 -17.73
N PRO A 73 6.05 -8.48 -17.82
CA PRO A 73 6.89 -9.42 -17.08
C PRO A 73 7.01 -9.12 -15.58
N ASN A 74 6.69 -7.89 -15.17
CA ASN A 74 6.69 -7.48 -13.77
C ASN A 74 5.25 -7.54 -13.21
N PRO A 75 4.98 -8.29 -12.13
CA PRO A 75 3.73 -8.15 -11.40
C PRO A 75 3.66 -6.76 -10.73
N VAL A 76 2.45 -6.31 -10.43
CA VAL A 76 2.19 -5.00 -9.83
C VAL A 76 1.78 -5.15 -8.37
N LEU A 77 2.49 -4.48 -7.46
CA LEU A 77 2.13 -4.35 -6.05
C LEU A 77 1.49 -2.97 -5.79
N LEU A 78 0.29 -2.97 -5.23
CA LEU A 78 -0.43 -1.79 -4.81
C LEU A 78 -0.13 -1.45 -3.35
N SER A 79 0.28 -0.20 -3.09
CA SER A 79 0.74 0.28 -1.78
C SER A 79 -0.14 1.42 -1.27
N ASN A 80 -0.90 1.15 -0.20
CA ASN A 80 -2.01 2.00 0.24
C ASN A 80 -1.55 3.34 0.85
N GLY A 81 -2.41 4.36 0.74
CA GLY A 81 -2.29 5.65 1.43
C GLY A 81 -2.62 5.55 2.91
N THR A 82 -2.38 6.62 3.67
CA THR A 82 -2.62 6.67 5.12
C THR A 82 -4.07 6.32 5.47
N THR A 83 -4.28 5.57 6.54
CA THR A 83 -5.57 5.07 7.03
C THR A 83 -6.31 4.08 6.10
N ALA A 84 -5.93 3.99 4.83
CA ALA A 84 -6.65 3.19 3.84
C ALA A 84 -6.25 1.71 3.89
N ASN A 85 -7.26 0.83 3.89
CA ASN A 85 -7.06 -0.59 3.57
C ASN A 85 -6.92 -0.81 2.05
N ALA A 86 -6.51 -2.02 1.67
CA ALA A 86 -6.23 -2.38 0.27
C ALA A 86 -7.46 -2.26 -0.63
N TYR A 87 -8.63 -2.67 -0.15
CA TYR A 87 -9.85 -2.59 -0.95
C TYR A 87 -10.29 -1.15 -1.16
N GLU A 88 -10.39 -0.38 -0.07
CA GLU A 88 -10.76 1.04 -0.11
C GLU A 88 -9.91 1.81 -1.11
N ASN A 89 -8.60 1.61 -1.10
CA ASN A 89 -7.74 2.42 -1.95
C ASN A 89 -7.79 2.00 -3.43
N TRP A 90 -8.08 0.73 -3.73
CA TRP A 90 -7.80 0.13 -5.04
C TRP A 90 -9.00 -0.55 -5.70
N ALA A 91 -10.22 -0.37 -5.20
CA ALA A 91 -11.41 -1.01 -5.75
C ALA A 91 -11.81 -0.58 -7.17
N ASN A 92 -11.04 0.29 -7.84
CA ASN A 92 -11.17 0.55 -9.26
C ASN A 92 -9.88 0.19 -10.02
N LEU A 93 -8.78 0.93 -9.83
CA LEU A 93 -7.52 0.73 -10.55
C LEU A 93 -7.00 -0.72 -10.53
N SER A 94 -7.21 -1.48 -9.46
CA SER A 94 -6.80 -2.89 -9.40
C SER A 94 -7.47 -3.74 -10.49
N GLN A 95 -8.78 -3.59 -10.69
CA GLN A 95 -9.49 -4.30 -11.75
C GLN A 95 -9.02 -3.81 -13.11
N ARG A 96 -8.81 -2.50 -13.26
CA ARG A 96 -8.32 -1.93 -14.52
C ARG A 96 -6.97 -2.50 -14.94
N LEU A 97 -6.04 -2.64 -14.01
CA LEU A 97 -4.74 -3.26 -14.25
C LEU A 97 -4.88 -4.75 -14.62
N ALA A 98 -5.75 -5.49 -13.92
CA ALA A 98 -6.02 -6.89 -14.23
C ALA A 98 -6.64 -7.08 -15.63
N ASP A 99 -7.55 -6.18 -16.04
CA ASP A 99 -8.17 -6.19 -17.37
C ASP A 99 -7.17 -5.92 -18.49
N GLU A 100 -6.11 -5.15 -18.21
CA GLU A 100 -5.00 -4.91 -19.13
C GLU A 100 -3.92 -6.01 -19.01
N GLY A 101 -4.17 -7.10 -18.26
CA GLY A 101 -3.34 -8.30 -18.26
C GLY A 101 -2.20 -8.34 -17.23
N TYR A 102 -2.16 -7.40 -16.27
CA TYR A 102 -1.17 -7.43 -15.20
C TYR A 102 -1.54 -8.43 -14.11
N CYS A 103 -0.54 -9.10 -13.52
CA CYS A 103 -0.70 -9.79 -12.25
C CYS A 103 -0.67 -8.77 -11.11
N VAL A 104 -1.82 -8.50 -10.48
CA VAL A 104 -1.97 -7.44 -9.47
C VAL A 104 -2.04 -8.03 -8.06
N PHE A 105 -1.36 -7.39 -7.13
CA PHE A 105 -1.34 -7.78 -5.72
C PHE A 105 -1.53 -6.56 -4.82
N ALA A 106 -2.31 -6.71 -3.76
CA ALA A 106 -2.58 -5.66 -2.78
C ALA A 106 -2.74 -6.27 -1.38
N GLY A 107 -2.31 -5.55 -0.35
CA GLY A 107 -2.36 -6.04 1.02
C GLY A 107 -2.55 -4.93 2.05
N ASN A 108 -2.90 -5.34 3.26
CA ASN A 108 -3.04 -4.46 4.42
C ASN A 108 -1.73 -4.46 5.20
N PHE A 109 -1.14 -3.27 5.37
CA PHE A 109 0.17 -3.07 6.02
C PHE A 109 0.09 -1.89 6.97
N GLY A 110 0.94 -1.85 8.00
CA GLY A 110 1.08 -0.72 8.91
C GLY A 110 -0.10 -0.50 9.85
N GLY A 111 -1.06 -1.43 9.93
CA GLY A 111 -2.14 -1.44 10.91
C GLY A 111 -2.22 -2.75 11.68
N SER A 112 -3.15 -2.82 12.63
CA SER A 112 -3.45 -4.08 13.33
C SER A 112 -4.05 -5.09 12.33
N PRO A 113 -3.68 -6.38 12.41
CA PRO A 113 -4.29 -7.42 11.57
C PRO A 113 -5.82 -7.41 11.69
N GLY A 114 -6.51 -7.42 10.56
CA GLY A 114 -7.97 -7.42 10.51
C GLY A 114 -8.64 -6.06 10.76
N ALA A 115 -7.89 -5.01 11.09
CA ALA A 115 -8.46 -3.68 11.30
C ALA A 115 -8.78 -2.98 9.98
N PHE A 116 -9.77 -2.09 10.01
CA PHE A 116 -10.10 -1.19 8.90
C PHE A 116 -8.96 -0.20 8.62
N LEU A 117 -8.47 0.47 9.66
CA LEU A 117 -7.35 1.39 9.52
C LEU A 117 -6.04 0.64 9.33
N GLN A 118 -5.41 0.90 8.20
CA GLN A 118 -4.06 0.44 7.87
C GLN A 118 -3.15 1.65 7.70
N THR A 119 -1.84 1.42 7.46
CA THR A 119 -0.84 2.46 7.15
C THR A 119 -0.77 3.60 8.18
N VAL A 120 -1.05 3.28 9.44
CA VAL A 120 -1.03 4.22 10.59
C VAL A 120 0.26 4.10 11.42
N GLY A 121 0.85 2.91 11.48
CA GLY A 121 2.07 2.61 12.23
C GLY A 121 3.34 3.15 11.56
N PRO A 122 4.50 3.09 12.24
CA PRO A 122 5.74 3.70 11.74
C PRO A 122 6.09 3.27 10.31
N VAL A 123 6.45 4.23 9.46
CA VAL A 123 6.66 4.03 8.01
C VAL A 123 7.73 2.96 7.73
N ALA A 124 8.81 2.94 8.51
CA ALA A 124 9.86 1.91 8.36
C ALA A 124 9.31 0.49 8.55
N GLY A 125 8.39 0.29 9.51
CA GLY A 125 7.74 -0.99 9.75
C GLY A 125 6.78 -1.37 8.61
N THR A 126 5.96 -0.42 8.16
CA THR A 126 5.07 -0.59 7.00
C THR A 126 5.85 -0.95 5.73
N ALA A 127 6.98 -0.28 5.47
CA ALA A 127 7.87 -0.58 4.36
C ALA A 127 8.50 -1.99 4.46
N GLY A 128 8.83 -2.46 5.67
CA GLY A 128 9.30 -3.83 5.90
C GLY A 128 8.24 -4.89 5.61
N GLN A 129 6.98 -4.63 5.94
CA GLN A 129 5.86 -5.51 5.59
C GLN A 129 5.62 -5.54 4.08
N LEU A 130 5.66 -4.37 3.41
CA LEU A 130 5.62 -4.27 1.95
C LEU A 130 6.75 -5.07 1.31
N ALA A 131 7.98 -4.96 1.81
CA ALA A 131 9.13 -5.70 1.30
C ALA A 131 8.95 -7.21 1.42
N THR A 132 8.44 -7.69 2.55
CA THR A 132 8.16 -9.11 2.78
C THR A 132 7.07 -9.63 1.84
N PHE A 133 6.02 -8.82 1.62
CA PHE A 133 4.95 -9.17 0.69
C PHE A 133 5.44 -9.17 -0.76
N GLY A 134 6.29 -8.20 -1.15
CA GLY A 134 6.98 -8.17 -2.43
C GLY A 134 7.84 -9.41 -2.68
N ASP A 135 8.60 -9.85 -1.66
CA ASP A 135 9.41 -11.07 -1.76
C ASP A 135 8.56 -12.31 -2.01
N LYS A 136 7.40 -12.40 -1.35
CA LYS A 136 6.42 -13.46 -1.62
C LYS A 136 5.93 -13.39 -3.08
N ILE A 137 5.60 -12.21 -3.59
CA ILE A 137 5.17 -12.02 -4.99
C ILE A 137 6.26 -12.49 -5.98
N LEU A 138 7.51 -12.09 -5.78
CA LEU A 138 8.62 -12.51 -6.65
C LEU A 138 8.81 -14.04 -6.60
N GLN A 139 8.72 -14.63 -5.40
CA GLN A 139 8.85 -16.07 -5.21
C GLN A 139 7.75 -16.86 -5.94
N VAL A 140 6.48 -16.45 -5.82
CA VAL A 140 5.34 -17.20 -6.40
C VAL A 140 5.20 -16.96 -7.91
N THR A 141 5.51 -15.77 -8.39
CA THR A 141 5.41 -15.45 -9.83
C THR A 141 6.63 -15.92 -10.60
N GLY A 142 7.81 -15.94 -9.98
CA GLY A 142 9.10 -16.18 -10.62
C GLY A 142 9.67 -14.96 -11.33
N ALA A 143 9.05 -13.78 -11.19
CA ALA A 143 9.55 -12.55 -11.77
C ALA A 143 10.84 -12.09 -11.06
N ALA A 144 11.75 -11.48 -11.82
CA ALA A 144 13.00 -10.93 -11.27
C ALA A 144 12.78 -9.62 -10.51
N LYS A 145 11.79 -8.84 -10.96
CA LYS A 145 11.37 -7.57 -10.38
C LYS A 145 9.84 -7.47 -10.38
N LEU A 146 9.32 -6.57 -9.56
CA LEU A 146 7.93 -6.12 -9.58
C LEU A 146 7.88 -4.61 -9.77
N ASP A 147 6.73 -4.10 -10.17
CA ASP A 147 6.45 -2.66 -10.19
C ASP A 147 5.53 -2.29 -9.03
N VAL A 148 5.69 -1.11 -8.46
CA VAL A 148 4.88 -0.63 -7.34
C VAL A 148 4.07 0.58 -7.77
N VAL A 149 2.76 0.51 -7.57
CA VAL A 149 1.85 1.67 -7.67
C VAL A 149 1.43 2.04 -6.25
N GLY A 150 1.67 3.27 -5.85
CA GLY A 150 1.43 3.72 -4.49
C GLY A 150 0.65 5.01 -4.43
N HIS A 151 -0.33 5.09 -3.54
CA HIS A 151 -1.13 6.30 -3.34
C HIS A 151 -0.71 7.02 -2.06
N SER A 152 -0.55 8.34 -2.08
CA SER A 152 -0.28 9.13 -0.87
C SER A 152 0.96 8.62 -0.11
N GLN A 153 0.85 8.33 1.18
CA GLN A 153 1.90 7.63 1.95
C GLN A 153 2.42 6.37 1.26
N GLY A 154 1.54 5.62 0.59
CA GLY A 154 1.88 4.41 -0.13
C GLY A 154 2.74 4.61 -1.37
N GLY A 155 2.81 5.82 -1.93
CA GLY A 155 3.80 6.18 -2.95
C GLY A 155 5.16 6.59 -2.35
N MET A 156 5.18 6.96 -1.06
CA MET A 156 6.39 7.30 -0.30
C MET A 156 7.01 6.08 0.39
N ASN A 157 6.20 5.18 0.97
CA ASN A 157 6.63 3.96 1.66
C ASN A 157 7.64 3.11 0.84
N PRO A 158 7.45 2.89 -0.47
CA PRO A 158 8.39 2.13 -1.29
C PRO A 158 9.76 2.80 -1.42
N ARG A 159 9.87 4.13 -1.27
CA ARG A 159 11.19 4.81 -1.26
C ARG A 159 12.04 4.34 -0.08
N TYR A 160 11.43 4.13 1.09
CA TYR A 160 12.13 3.58 2.25
C TYR A 160 12.60 2.15 1.97
N TRP A 161 11.75 1.30 1.36
CA TRP A 161 12.15 -0.04 0.95
C TRP A 161 13.31 -0.02 -0.04
N ILE A 162 13.20 0.78 -1.11
CA ILE A 162 14.25 0.92 -2.13
C ILE A 162 15.57 1.35 -1.49
N LYS A 163 15.54 2.35 -0.62
CA LYS A 163 16.74 2.98 -0.04
C LYS A 163 17.40 2.14 1.05
N TYR A 164 16.62 1.51 1.93
CA TYR A 164 17.14 0.93 3.17
C TYR A 164 16.93 -0.58 3.30
N LEU A 165 15.99 -1.16 2.57
CA LEU A 165 15.59 -2.56 2.73
C LEU A 165 15.89 -3.39 1.47
N GLY A 166 16.81 -2.92 0.62
CA GLY A 166 17.28 -3.62 -0.57
C GLY A 166 16.27 -3.68 -1.73
N GLY A 167 15.27 -2.79 -1.74
CA GLY A 167 14.24 -2.78 -2.79
C GLY A 167 14.74 -2.41 -4.18
N ALA A 168 15.89 -1.72 -4.30
CA ALA A 168 16.43 -1.28 -5.59
C ALA A 168 16.69 -2.43 -6.59
N SER A 169 17.03 -3.63 -6.11
CA SER A 169 17.22 -4.81 -6.96
C SER A 169 15.92 -5.52 -7.30
N LYS A 170 14.82 -5.22 -6.60
CA LYS A 170 13.53 -5.93 -6.66
C LYS A 170 12.42 -5.11 -7.32
N ILE A 171 12.55 -3.79 -7.33
CA ILE A 171 11.57 -2.88 -7.94
C ILE A 171 12.10 -2.44 -9.30
N GLY A 172 11.26 -2.55 -10.33
CA GLY A 172 11.51 -1.99 -11.66
C GLY A 172 11.08 -0.53 -11.72
N LYS A 173 9.81 -0.29 -11.38
CA LYS A 173 9.19 1.03 -11.42
C LYS A 173 8.46 1.35 -10.13
N LEU A 174 8.55 2.61 -9.70
CA LEU A 174 7.70 3.18 -8.66
C LEU A 174 6.83 4.29 -9.27
N ILE A 175 5.52 4.05 -9.29
CA ILE A 175 4.51 4.99 -9.76
C ILE A 175 3.75 5.52 -8.54
N GLY A 176 3.98 6.78 -8.19
CA GLY A 176 3.29 7.47 -7.10
C GLY A 176 2.09 8.26 -7.61
N LEU A 177 0.91 7.96 -7.08
CA LEU A 177 -0.31 8.76 -7.19
C LEU A 177 -0.41 9.66 -5.97
N SER A 178 -0.30 10.97 -6.16
CA SER A 178 -0.27 11.96 -5.08
C SER A 178 0.64 11.66 -3.87
N PRO A 179 1.90 11.21 -4.06
CA PRO A 179 2.74 10.72 -2.97
C PRO A 179 3.16 11.83 -1.98
N SER A 180 3.29 11.52 -0.69
CA SER A 180 3.77 12.47 0.33
C SER A 180 5.31 12.56 0.43
N ASN A 181 6.00 12.66 -0.71
CA ASN A 181 7.46 12.55 -0.80
C ASN A 181 8.27 13.57 0.03
N TYR A 182 7.78 14.80 0.11
CA TYR A 182 8.29 15.85 1.00
C TYR A 182 7.30 16.21 2.11
N GLY A 183 6.31 15.36 2.33
CA GLY A 183 5.34 15.48 3.40
C GLY A 183 4.21 16.45 3.14
N THR A 184 3.37 16.56 4.16
CA THR A 184 2.21 17.43 4.26
C THR A 184 2.24 18.17 5.61
N ASN A 185 1.23 18.98 5.92
CA ASN A 185 0.93 19.41 7.27
C ASN A 185 -0.17 18.54 7.90
N LEU A 186 -0.28 18.56 9.22
CA LEU A 186 -1.27 17.74 9.94
C LEU A 186 -2.71 18.10 9.55
N TYR A 187 -2.97 19.36 9.17
CA TYR A 187 -4.29 19.80 8.76
C TYR A 187 -4.77 19.08 7.50
N GLY A 188 -3.96 19.03 6.44
CA GLY A 188 -4.30 18.30 5.21
C GLY A 188 -4.58 16.81 5.47
N LEU A 189 -3.77 16.18 6.33
CA LEU A 189 -3.99 14.78 6.70
C LEU A 189 -5.29 14.57 7.50
N LEU A 190 -5.64 15.49 8.40
CA LEU A 190 -6.93 15.44 9.11
C LEU A 190 -8.11 15.66 8.17
N THR A 191 -8.00 16.54 7.17
CA THR A 191 -9.02 16.75 6.13
C THR A 191 -9.32 15.44 5.39
N ALA A 192 -8.27 14.73 4.96
CA ALA A 192 -8.41 13.42 4.31
C ALA A 192 -9.15 12.40 5.19
N ILE A 193 -8.73 12.27 6.46
CA ILE A 193 -9.32 11.30 7.41
C ILE A 193 -10.79 11.64 7.67
N GLN A 194 -11.13 12.93 7.80
CA GLN A 194 -12.51 13.36 8.07
C GLN A 194 -13.47 13.13 6.89
N ALA A 195 -12.95 13.12 5.67
CA ALA A 195 -13.72 12.87 4.45
C ALA A 195 -14.16 11.41 4.29
N ILE A 196 -13.47 10.46 4.96
CA ILE A 196 -13.79 9.03 4.92
C ILE A 196 -14.62 8.66 6.16
N PRO A 197 -15.95 8.41 6.05
CA PRO A 197 -16.81 8.20 7.21
C PRO A 197 -16.34 7.09 8.16
N PRO A 198 -15.99 5.88 7.68
CA PRO A 198 -15.51 4.83 8.58
C PRO A 198 -14.17 5.18 9.26
N ALA A 199 -13.30 5.96 8.63
CA ALA A 199 -12.02 6.36 9.21
C ALA A 199 -12.21 7.43 10.29
N ARG A 200 -13.05 8.43 10.02
CA ARG A 200 -13.48 9.49 10.94
C ARG A 200 -14.00 8.94 12.27
N ASP A 201 -14.81 7.88 12.22
CA ASP A 201 -15.52 7.36 13.38
C ASP A 201 -14.59 6.52 14.30
N ILE A 202 -13.37 6.21 13.85
CA ILE A 202 -12.38 5.43 14.60
C ILE A 202 -11.47 6.39 15.39
N VAL A 203 -11.96 6.80 16.56
CA VAL A 203 -11.26 7.74 17.46
C VAL A 203 -10.16 7.04 18.27
N GLY A 204 -9.05 7.73 18.51
CA GLY A 204 -8.05 7.33 19.50
C GLY A 204 -6.99 6.32 19.03
N VAL A 205 -6.98 5.97 17.75
CA VAL A 205 -5.92 5.13 17.16
C VAL A 205 -4.63 5.95 16.99
N PRO A 206 -3.50 5.55 17.59
CA PRO A 206 -2.22 6.22 17.37
C PRO A 206 -1.81 6.13 15.89
N CYS A 207 -1.39 7.26 15.33
CA CYS A 207 -0.86 7.32 13.97
C CYS A 207 0.57 7.90 13.95
N PRO A 208 1.60 7.13 14.32
CA PRO A 208 3.00 7.54 14.14
C PRO A 208 3.30 8.01 12.70
N ALA A 209 2.75 7.33 11.69
CA ALA A 209 2.96 7.70 10.30
C ALA A 209 2.43 9.10 9.95
N CYS A 210 1.39 9.56 10.65
CA CYS A 210 0.83 10.90 10.48
C CYS A 210 1.87 11.97 10.91
N ASN A 211 2.59 11.72 12.00
CA ASN A 211 3.67 12.61 12.45
C ASN A 211 4.90 12.51 11.54
N GLU A 212 5.24 11.31 11.08
CA GLU A 212 6.38 11.09 10.17
C GLU A 212 6.16 11.75 8.81
N GLN A 213 4.92 11.90 8.35
CA GLN A 213 4.58 12.62 7.11
C GLN A 213 4.53 14.14 7.26
N SER A 214 4.69 14.68 8.47
CA SER A 214 4.76 16.13 8.64
C SER A 214 6.02 16.68 7.98
N THR A 215 5.87 17.74 7.17
CA THR A 215 6.98 18.41 6.49
C THR A 215 8.06 18.77 7.51
N GLY A 216 9.32 18.41 7.22
CA GLY A 216 10.44 18.65 8.13
C GLY A 216 10.55 17.65 9.29
N SER A 217 9.76 16.57 9.31
CA SER A 217 9.95 15.49 10.28
C SER A 217 11.36 14.89 10.15
N ALA A 218 11.85 14.30 11.25
CA ALA A 218 13.13 13.59 11.24
C ALA A 218 13.13 12.44 10.21
N PHE A 219 12.00 11.75 10.08
CA PHE A 219 11.82 10.68 9.10
C PHE A 219 11.98 11.18 7.66
N LEU A 220 11.26 12.23 7.24
CA LEU A 220 11.37 12.75 5.87
C LEU A 220 12.72 13.40 5.60
N THR A 221 13.33 14.02 6.62
CA THR A 221 14.68 14.56 6.53
C THR A 221 15.68 13.45 6.20
N ASP A 222 15.58 12.31 6.89
CA ASP A 222 16.42 11.14 6.63
C ASP A 222 16.11 10.49 5.27
N LEU A 223 14.83 10.25 4.96
CA LEU A 223 14.43 9.62 3.70
C LEU A 223 14.90 10.42 2.47
N ASN A 224 14.84 11.76 2.54
CA ASN A 224 15.25 12.65 1.45
C ASN A 224 16.75 13.01 1.47
N ALA A 225 17.50 12.60 2.49
CA ALA A 225 18.95 12.82 2.54
C ALA A 225 19.69 11.98 1.49
N GLY A 226 20.70 12.55 0.82
CA GLY A 226 21.50 11.83 -0.17
C GLY A 226 20.84 11.62 -1.54
N GLY A 227 19.64 12.18 -1.75
CA GLY A 227 18.93 12.15 -3.04
C GLY A 227 17.63 11.35 -3.00
N ASP A 228 16.82 11.56 -4.04
CA ASP A 228 15.43 11.10 -4.05
C ASP A 228 15.27 9.68 -4.63
N THR A 229 16.26 9.25 -5.42
CA THR A 229 16.22 8.07 -6.28
C THR A 229 17.44 7.18 -6.08
N VAL A 230 17.26 5.87 -6.31
CA VAL A 230 18.35 4.90 -6.38
C VAL A 230 18.48 4.38 -7.82
N PRO A 231 19.70 4.20 -8.37
CA PRO A 231 19.87 3.67 -9.73
C PRO A 231 19.21 2.32 -9.93
N GLY A 232 18.67 2.08 -11.14
CA GLY A 232 18.02 0.82 -11.52
C GLY A 232 16.52 0.75 -11.20
N VAL A 233 15.93 1.84 -10.72
CA VAL A 233 14.48 2.02 -10.55
C VAL A 233 14.02 3.24 -11.35
N ASP A 234 12.93 3.12 -12.10
CA ASP A 234 12.28 4.26 -12.75
C ASP A 234 11.16 4.82 -11.85
N TYR A 235 11.06 6.14 -11.77
CA TYR A 235 10.13 6.83 -10.90
C TYR A 235 9.17 7.68 -11.71
N THR A 236 7.88 7.49 -11.50
CA THR A 236 6.84 8.38 -12.04
C THR A 236 5.99 8.92 -10.90
N VAL A 237 5.77 10.23 -10.87
CA VAL A 237 4.82 10.88 -9.96
C VAL A 237 3.71 11.47 -10.81
N ILE A 238 2.48 11.07 -10.51
CA ILE A 238 1.25 11.63 -11.09
C ILE A 238 0.57 12.39 -9.96
N GLN A 239 0.50 13.71 -10.12
CA GLN A 239 0.05 14.63 -9.08
C GLN A 239 -1.09 15.49 -9.62
N THR A 240 -2.09 15.75 -8.79
CA THR A 240 -3.12 16.75 -9.07
C THR A 240 -2.74 18.11 -8.48
N ARG A 241 -3.03 19.19 -9.20
CA ARG A 241 -2.87 20.56 -8.66
C ARG A 241 -3.92 20.92 -7.60
N TYR A 242 -5.00 20.13 -7.53
CA TYR A 242 -6.11 20.29 -6.59
C TYR A 242 -5.92 19.45 -5.32
N ASP A 243 -4.69 19.00 -5.06
CA ASP A 243 -4.39 18.21 -3.86
C ASP A 243 -4.52 19.07 -2.60
N ASP A 244 -5.55 18.77 -1.81
CA ASP A 244 -5.88 19.45 -0.56
C ASP A 244 -5.13 18.84 0.65
N VAL A 245 -4.45 17.71 0.45
CA VAL A 245 -3.76 16.96 1.50
C VAL A 245 -2.28 17.26 1.43
N VAL A 246 -1.57 16.87 0.38
CA VAL A 246 -0.15 17.14 0.18
C VAL A 246 0.00 18.57 -0.35
N THR A 247 0.17 19.53 0.56
CA THR A 247 0.20 20.96 0.24
C THR A 247 1.55 21.60 0.59
N PRO A 248 2.17 22.36 -0.34
CA PRO A 248 1.77 22.54 -1.74
C PRO A 248 1.87 21.22 -2.53
N TYR A 249 1.04 21.03 -3.57
CA TYR A 249 1.00 19.78 -4.36
C TYR A 249 2.37 19.35 -4.90
N THR A 250 3.27 20.32 -5.12
CA THR A 250 4.64 20.08 -5.57
C THR A 250 5.50 19.31 -4.57
N ASN A 251 5.08 19.20 -3.30
CA ASN A 251 5.75 18.34 -2.30
C ASN A 251 5.72 16.85 -2.69
N ALA A 252 4.85 16.46 -3.61
CA ALA A 252 4.84 15.12 -4.14
C ALA A 252 5.96 14.83 -5.14
N PHE A 253 6.49 15.86 -5.80
CA PHE A 253 7.49 15.67 -6.83
C PHE A 253 8.83 15.23 -6.27
N LEU A 254 9.47 14.32 -6.99
CA LEU A 254 10.87 13.99 -6.78
C LEU A 254 11.74 15.03 -7.50
N LYS A 255 12.96 15.24 -7.02
CA LYS A 255 13.94 16.10 -7.70
C LYS A 255 14.21 15.59 -9.12
N PRO A 256 14.42 16.49 -10.10
CA PRO A 256 14.73 16.09 -11.46
C PRO A 256 15.95 15.15 -11.53
N ALA A 257 15.78 14.02 -12.19
CA ALA A 257 16.81 13.05 -12.49
C ALA A 257 16.45 12.29 -13.79
N PRO A 258 17.42 11.65 -14.48
CA PRO A 258 17.16 10.96 -15.76
C PRO A 258 16.08 9.88 -15.72
N ASN A 259 15.86 9.27 -14.55
CA ASN A 259 14.89 8.21 -14.28
C ASN A 259 13.65 8.72 -13.52
N VAL A 260 13.36 10.03 -13.54
CA VAL A 260 12.20 10.63 -12.87
C VAL A 260 11.30 11.31 -13.90
N LYS A 261 10.00 10.98 -13.85
CA LYS A 261 8.93 11.70 -14.56
C LYS A 261 7.93 12.25 -13.54
N ASN A 262 7.89 13.57 -13.38
CA ASN A 262 6.84 14.24 -12.62
C ASN A 262 5.77 14.77 -13.59
N LEU A 263 4.50 14.51 -13.30
CA LEU A 263 3.36 14.87 -14.14
C LEU A 263 2.30 15.58 -13.29
N VAL A 264 1.78 16.70 -13.82
CA VAL A 264 0.57 17.34 -13.30
C VAL A 264 -0.61 16.86 -14.13
N LEU A 265 -1.63 16.30 -13.49
CA LEU A 265 -2.78 15.68 -14.14
C LEU A 265 -3.52 16.68 -15.05
N GLN A 266 -3.62 17.94 -14.62
CA GLN A 266 -4.27 19.00 -15.39
C GLN A 266 -3.47 19.45 -16.62
N ASP A 267 -2.18 19.15 -16.70
CA ASP A 267 -1.39 19.40 -17.92
C ASP A 267 -1.68 18.33 -18.98
N VAL A 268 -2.21 17.18 -18.56
CA VAL A 268 -2.69 16.10 -19.43
C VAL A 268 -4.15 16.31 -19.83
N CYS A 269 -5.01 16.65 -18.86
CA CYS A 269 -6.42 16.94 -19.06
C CYS A 269 -6.89 18.12 -18.20
N GLY A 270 -7.09 19.29 -18.81
CA GLY A 270 -7.56 20.48 -18.10
C GLY A 270 -9.02 20.43 -17.61
N LEU A 271 -9.76 19.35 -17.92
CA LEU A 271 -11.12 19.11 -17.42
C LEU A 271 -11.14 18.22 -16.16
N ASP A 272 -9.97 17.78 -15.71
CA ASP A 272 -9.82 16.89 -14.57
C ASP A 272 -9.64 17.71 -13.28
N TYR A 273 -10.62 17.62 -12.39
CA TYR A 273 -10.64 18.30 -11.08
C TYR A 273 -10.45 17.33 -9.92
N THR A 274 -9.94 16.12 -10.17
CA THR A 274 -9.64 15.15 -9.12
C THR A 274 -8.75 15.74 -8.05
N ASP A 275 -9.10 15.48 -6.80
CA ASP A 275 -8.33 15.85 -5.62
C ASP A 275 -7.45 14.69 -5.12
N HIS A 276 -6.92 14.82 -3.90
CA HIS A 276 -6.04 13.80 -3.32
C HIS A 276 -6.69 12.41 -3.24
N LEU A 277 -7.95 12.33 -2.80
CA LEU A 277 -8.62 11.05 -2.56
C LEU A 277 -9.17 10.42 -3.83
N GLY A 278 -9.57 11.24 -4.81
CA GLY A 278 -10.13 10.77 -6.07
C GLY A 278 -9.13 10.08 -7.00
N ILE A 279 -7.83 10.35 -6.85
CA ILE A 279 -6.82 10.02 -7.88
C ILE A 279 -6.66 8.53 -8.17
N THR A 280 -7.00 7.63 -7.25
CA THR A 280 -6.96 6.18 -7.50
C THR A 280 -8.19 5.61 -8.19
N TYR A 281 -9.19 6.46 -8.43
CA TYR A 281 -10.44 6.17 -9.15
C TYR A 281 -10.58 7.03 -10.41
N ASP A 282 -9.56 7.83 -10.73
CA ASP A 282 -9.56 8.77 -11.83
C ASP A 282 -9.15 8.08 -13.15
N PRO A 283 -9.98 8.12 -14.22
CA PRO A 283 -9.68 7.43 -15.47
C PRO A 283 -8.49 8.02 -16.27
N ILE A 284 -8.16 9.30 -16.10
CA ILE A 284 -6.95 9.92 -16.67
C ILE A 284 -5.73 9.43 -15.89
N ALA A 285 -5.77 9.46 -14.55
CA ALA A 285 -4.67 8.97 -13.71
C ALA A 285 -4.41 7.47 -13.93
N GLU A 286 -5.46 6.64 -14.02
CA GLU A 286 -5.36 5.22 -14.35
C GLU A 286 -4.67 5.00 -15.69
N ARG A 287 -4.97 5.81 -16.71
CA ARG A 287 -4.27 5.73 -18.00
C ARG A 287 -2.81 6.14 -17.86
N GLU A 288 -2.48 7.17 -17.09
CA GLU A 288 -1.09 7.56 -16.87
C GLU A 288 -0.30 6.51 -16.06
N VAL A 289 -0.95 5.78 -15.15
CA VAL A 289 -0.36 4.59 -14.50
C VAL A 289 -0.03 3.52 -15.53
N LEU A 290 -0.98 3.17 -16.42
CA LEU A 290 -0.74 2.21 -17.49
C LEU A 290 0.39 2.67 -18.43
N ASN A 291 0.44 3.95 -18.78
CA ASN A 291 1.51 4.53 -19.59
C ASN A 291 2.88 4.47 -18.89
N ALA A 292 2.93 4.59 -17.56
CA ALA A 292 4.16 4.44 -16.80
C ALA A 292 4.60 2.97 -16.69
N LEU A 293 3.65 2.06 -16.52
CA LEU A 293 3.89 0.61 -16.50
C LEU A 293 4.31 0.06 -17.86
N ASP A 294 3.83 0.63 -18.97
CA ASP A 294 4.26 0.30 -20.33
C ASP A 294 4.48 1.55 -21.21
N PRO A 295 5.65 2.20 -21.11
CA PRO A 295 5.95 3.40 -21.87
C PRO A 295 6.05 3.18 -23.38
N GLN A 296 6.34 1.96 -23.84
CA GLN A 296 6.51 1.66 -25.27
C GLN A 296 5.16 1.66 -26.01
N HIS A 297 4.08 1.36 -25.30
CA HIS A 297 2.72 1.34 -25.83
C HIS A 297 1.81 2.39 -25.19
N ALA A 298 2.40 3.48 -24.67
CA ALA A 298 1.68 4.56 -24.02
C ALA A 298 0.59 5.17 -24.93
N LYS A 299 -0.60 5.38 -24.37
CA LYS A 299 -1.77 5.94 -25.07
C LYS A 299 -2.17 7.26 -24.43
N LYS A 300 -2.52 8.25 -25.25
CA LYS A 300 -3.08 9.50 -24.75
C LYS A 300 -4.42 9.22 -24.03
N PRO A 301 -4.64 9.73 -22.80
CA PRO A 301 -5.92 9.60 -22.13
C PRO A 301 -7.03 10.36 -22.86
N ASN A 302 -8.25 9.81 -22.77
CA ASN A 302 -9.45 10.49 -23.20
C ASN A 302 -9.80 11.52 -22.13
N CYS A 303 -9.52 12.79 -22.41
CA CYS A 303 -9.80 13.87 -21.46
C CYS A 303 -11.30 14.01 -21.25
N VAL A 304 -11.74 13.84 -20.01
CA VAL A 304 -13.13 13.92 -19.56
C VAL A 304 -13.21 14.75 -18.29
N PHE A 305 -14.41 15.25 -17.98
CA PHE A 305 -14.63 15.90 -16.69
C PHE A 305 -14.58 14.86 -15.57
N VAL A 306 -13.75 15.11 -14.56
CA VAL A 306 -13.70 14.32 -13.33
C VAL A 306 -13.90 15.25 -12.14
N PRO A 307 -14.93 15.05 -11.30
CA PRO A 307 -15.17 15.90 -10.14
C PRO A 307 -14.24 15.55 -8.96
N PRO A 308 -13.99 16.50 -8.06
CA PRO A 308 -13.33 16.26 -6.78
C PRO A 308 -14.20 15.39 -5.85
N VAL A 309 -13.57 14.78 -4.84
CA VAL A 309 -14.24 14.01 -3.77
C VAL A 309 -14.55 14.90 -2.55
N ILE A 310 -13.62 15.78 -2.16
CA ILE A 310 -13.67 16.69 -1.02
C ILE A 310 -13.98 18.12 -1.47
N SER A 311 -13.22 18.65 -2.44
CA SER A 311 -13.05 20.10 -2.66
C SER A 311 -13.57 20.60 -4.00
#